data_AF-A0A952NFR2-F1
#
_entry.id   AF-A0A952NFR2-F1
#
_cell.length_a   1.000
_cell.length_b   1.000
_cell.length_c   1.000
_cell.angle_alpha   90.00
_cell.angle_beta   90.00
_cell.angle_gamma   90.00
#
_symmetry.space_group_name_H-M   'P 1'
#
loop_
_entity.id
_entity.type
_entity.pdbx_description
1 polymer ?
#
loop_
_entity_poly.entity_id
_entity_poly.type
_entity_poly.pdbx_seq_one_letter_code
_entity_poly.pdbx_strand_id
1 'polypeptide(L)'
;MQFERDWVRRQNVSSPDVVILGLGAGHHVKAWLDLHPQARVVVIDTKSYQHDFFRMAYPEIQDRVEIHAIGCLDELREHAVMNKMIRDLPSVLLFEPAVGAHREIFDEYFRLLTGRSREGLEFFLRHLGFEIRQPIEVCDAGRLLTIKDLGLVIDTQHAGHPRAAVVRVLRELLV
;
A
#
# COMPACT_ATOMS: atom_id res chain seq x y z
N MET A 1 -5.63 9.29 24.40
CA MET A 1 -6.62 8.34 23.86
C MET A 1 -7.57 8.92 22.80
N GLN A 2 -8.06 10.17 22.87
CA GLN A 2 -9.00 10.68 21.84
C GLN A 2 -8.33 10.95 20.47
N PHE A 3 -7.08 11.43 20.46
CA PHE A 3 -6.30 11.68 19.24
C PHE A 3 -5.97 10.41 18.43
N GLU A 4 -5.82 9.24 19.07
CA GLU A 4 -5.43 7.99 18.40
C GLU A 4 -6.52 7.46 17.46
N ARG A 5 -7.79 7.75 17.78
CA ARG A 5 -8.94 7.33 16.97
C ARG A 5 -9.26 8.31 15.85
N ASP A 6 -8.87 9.57 15.99
CA ASP A 6 -9.15 10.61 14.98
C ASP A 6 -8.41 10.34 13.66
N TRP A 7 -7.18 9.82 13.71
CA TRP A 7 -6.46 9.45 12.49
C TRP A 7 -7.19 8.37 11.71
N VAL A 8 -7.64 7.30 12.39
CA VAL A 8 -8.40 6.18 11.77
C VAL A 8 -9.67 6.70 11.10
N ARG A 9 -10.44 7.55 11.80
CA ARG A 9 -11.71 8.11 11.29
C ARG A 9 -11.56 9.03 10.09
N ARG A 10 -10.38 9.62 9.90
CA ARG A 10 -10.07 10.50 8.76
C ARG A 10 -9.65 9.72 7.52
N GLN A 11 -9.40 8.41 7.63
CA GLN A 11 -9.01 7.60 6.48
C GLN A 11 -10.24 7.32 5.59
N ASN A 12 -10.21 7.79 4.35
CA ASN A 12 -11.22 7.47 3.35
C ASN A 12 -10.79 6.20 2.59
N VAL A 13 -11.05 5.04 3.18
CA VAL A 13 -10.75 3.73 2.55
C VAL A 13 -12.00 3.07 1.99
N SER A 14 -11.85 2.41 0.84
CA SER A 14 -12.94 1.65 0.21
C SER A 14 -13.10 0.24 0.78
N SER A 15 -12.08 -0.27 1.47
CA SER A 15 -12.07 -1.60 2.10
C SER A 15 -11.56 -1.46 3.54
N PRO A 16 -12.19 -2.15 4.50
CA PRO A 16 -11.71 -2.20 5.88
C PRO A 16 -10.45 -3.06 6.04
N ASP A 17 -10.17 -3.95 5.08
CA ASP A 17 -8.93 -4.74 5.05
C ASP A 17 -7.79 -3.89 4.50
N VAL A 18 -6.72 -3.77 5.27
CA VAL A 18 -5.63 -2.81 5.02
C VAL A 18 -4.26 -3.40 5.25
N VAL A 19 -3.28 -2.78 4.60
CA VAL A 19 -1.86 -2.94 4.92
C VAL A 19 -1.42 -1.70 5.70
N ILE A 20 -0.81 -1.89 6.86
CA ILE A 20 -0.31 -0.81 7.72
C ILE A 20 1.21 -0.87 7.76
N LEU A 21 1.85 0.27 7.55
CA LEU A 21 3.31 0.42 7.59
C LEU A 21 3.76 0.95 8.96
N GLY A 22 4.61 0.18 9.61
CA GLY A 22 5.12 0.41 10.97
C GLY A 22 4.14 -0.05 12.05
N LEU A 23 4.53 -1.05 12.84
CA LEU A 23 3.80 -1.53 14.01
C LEU A 23 3.95 -0.57 15.19
N GLY A 24 5.19 -0.17 15.50
CA GLY A 24 5.49 0.56 16.74
C GLY A 24 4.92 -0.17 17.97
N ALA A 25 4.19 0.56 18.82
CA ALA A 25 3.46 -0.02 19.96
C ALA A 25 2.08 -0.62 19.58
N GLY A 26 1.66 -0.54 18.30
CA GLY A 26 0.44 -1.15 17.77
C GLY A 26 -0.89 -0.47 18.16
N HIS A 27 -0.88 0.67 18.85
CA HIS A 27 -2.09 1.40 19.22
C HIS A 27 -2.99 1.74 18.02
N HIS A 28 -2.39 2.10 16.88
CA HIS A 28 -3.12 2.46 15.67
C HIS A 28 -3.75 1.22 14.97
N VAL A 29 -3.08 0.06 15.03
CA VAL A 29 -3.64 -1.22 14.56
C VAL A 29 -4.86 -1.60 15.40
N LYS A 30 -4.75 -1.49 16.73
CA LYS A 30 -5.87 -1.72 17.63
C LYS A 30 -7.02 -0.75 17.37
N ALA A 31 -6.73 0.54 17.22
CA ALA A 31 -7.73 1.55 16.92
C ALA A 31 -8.45 1.29 15.58
N TRP A 32 -7.74 0.82 14.56
CA TRP A 32 -8.33 0.39 13.29
C TRP A 32 -9.32 -0.75 13.49
N LEU A 33 -8.89 -1.82 14.17
CA LEU A 33 -9.71 -3.02 14.41
C LEU A 33 -10.88 -2.81 15.36
N ASP A 34 -10.81 -1.79 16.23
CA ASP A 34 -11.95 -1.36 17.05
C ASP A 34 -13.02 -0.65 16.22
N LEU A 35 -12.61 0.13 15.22
CA LEU A 35 -13.55 0.81 14.31
C LEU A 35 -14.09 -0.13 13.23
N HIS A 36 -13.29 -1.12 12.84
CA HIS A 36 -13.62 -2.12 11.82
C HIS A 36 -13.50 -3.55 12.39
N PRO A 37 -14.48 -4.03 13.18
CA PRO A 37 -14.38 -5.31 13.89
C PRO A 37 -14.16 -6.53 13.01
N GLN A 38 -14.59 -6.48 11.75
CA GLN A 38 -14.46 -7.58 10.78
C GLN A 38 -13.21 -7.48 9.90
N ALA A 39 -12.41 -6.41 10.05
CA ALA A 39 -11.23 -6.22 9.23
C ALA A 39 -10.12 -7.22 9.56
N ARG A 40 -9.33 -7.53 8.53
CA ARG A 40 -8.00 -8.14 8.66
C ARG A 40 -6.94 -7.10 8.32
N VAL A 41 -5.86 -7.11 9.08
CA VAL A 41 -4.75 -6.18 8.90
C VAL A 41 -3.48 -6.96 8.61
N VAL A 42 -2.74 -6.52 7.60
CA VAL A 42 -1.34 -6.90 7.42
C VAL A 42 -0.48 -5.74 7.88
N VAL A 43 0.47 -5.99 8.76
CA VAL A 43 1.44 -4.99 9.23
C VAL A 43 2.80 -5.33 8.63
N ILE A 44 3.45 -4.33 8.04
CA ILE A 44 4.85 -4.42 7.62
C ILE A 44 5.65 -3.52 8.56
N ASP A 45 6.57 -4.11 9.31
CA ASP A 45 7.54 -3.39 10.14
C ASP A 45 8.97 -3.81 9.74
N THR A 46 9.96 -3.03 10.15
CA THR A 46 11.38 -3.34 10.04
C THR A 46 11.92 -4.09 11.27
N LYS A 47 11.19 -4.10 12.39
CA LYS A 47 11.67 -4.57 13.70
C LYS A 47 10.85 -5.74 14.27
N SER A 48 11.38 -6.95 14.12
CA SER A 48 10.75 -8.17 14.62
C SER A 48 10.54 -8.21 16.14
N TYR A 49 11.40 -7.56 16.93
CA TYR A 49 11.33 -7.62 18.41
C TYR A 49 10.05 -6.98 18.98
N GLN A 50 9.38 -6.10 18.23
CA GLN A 50 8.14 -5.44 18.69
C GLN A 50 6.91 -6.33 18.55
N HIS A 51 7.02 -7.41 17.78
CA HIS A 51 5.89 -8.28 17.46
C HIS A 51 5.38 -9.03 18.69
N ASP A 52 6.29 -9.53 19.53
CA ASP A 52 5.92 -10.26 20.74
C ASP A 52 5.28 -9.32 21.77
N PHE A 53 5.80 -8.11 21.93
CA PHE A 53 5.18 -7.09 22.78
C PHE A 53 3.77 -6.73 22.31
N PHE A 54 3.58 -6.54 21.00
CA PHE A 54 2.26 -6.28 20.44
C PHE A 54 1.29 -7.42 20.71
N ARG A 55 1.72 -8.66 20.49
CA ARG A 55 0.93 -9.86 20.75
C ARG A 55 0.53 -9.93 22.24
N MET A 56 1.47 -9.70 23.14
CA MET A 56 1.17 -9.67 24.58
C MET A 56 0.21 -8.54 24.98
N ALA A 57 0.34 -7.37 24.35
CA ALA A 57 -0.49 -6.20 24.67
C ALA A 57 -1.93 -6.31 24.13
N TYR A 58 -2.13 -6.99 22.99
CA TYR A 58 -3.44 -7.11 22.33
C TYR A 58 -3.75 -8.56 21.91
N PRO A 59 -3.88 -9.50 22.86
CA PRO A 59 -4.17 -10.90 22.56
C PRO A 59 -5.48 -11.08 21.79
N GLU A 60 -6.48 -10.22 22.01
CA GLU A 60 -7.81 -10.30 21.42
C GLU A 60 -7.89 -9.96 19.93
N ILE A 61 -6.81 -9.44 19.34
CA ILE A 61 -6.77 -9.07 17.91
C ILE A 61 -5.77 -9.89 17.09
N GLN A 62 -5.00 -10.79 17.71
CA GLN A 62 -3.90 -11.49 17.03
C GLN A 62 -4.34 -12.27 15.79
N ASP A 63 -5.48 -12.95 15.83
CA ASP A 63 -5.99 -13.76 14.71
C ASP A 63 -6.39 -12.93 13.48
N ARG A 64 -6.51 -11.61 13.65
CA ARG A 64 -6.85 -10.64 12.61
C ARG A 64 -5.65 -9.85 12.10
N VAL A 65 -4.48 -10.03 12.72
CA VAL A 65 -3.26 -9.26 12.39
C VAL A 65 -2.15 -10.19 11.94
N GLU A 66 -1.79 -10.08 10.67
CA GLU A 66 -0.58 -10.68 10.12
C GLU A 66 0.56 -9.67 10.19
N ILE A 67 1.73 -10.04 10.72
CA ILE A 67 2.86 -9.11 10.88
C ILE A 67 4.07 -9.67 10.15
N HIS A 68 4.66 -8.87 9.26
CA HIS A 68 5.88 -9.19 8.54
C HIS A 68 7.00 -8.24 8.95
N ALA A 69 8.14 -8.80 9.35
CA ALA A 69 9.37 -8.05 9.54
C ALA A 69 10.11 -8.05 8.21
N ILE A 70 10.23 -6.88 7.58
CA ILE A 70 10.88 -6.66 6.29
C ILE A 70 11.89 -5.54 6.49
N GLY A 71 13.18 -5.85 6.35
CA GLY A 71 14.28 -4.97 6.71
C GLY A 71 14.78 -4.04 5.60
N CYS A 72 14.48 -4.36 4.34
CA CYS A 72 14.90 -3.55 3.19
C CYS A 72 13.87 -3.61 2.04
N LEU A 73 14.06 -2.77 1.02
CA LEU A 73 13.18 -2.71 -0.14
C LEU A 73 13.26 -3.98 -1.01
N ASP A 74 14.45 -4.57 -1.12
CA ASP A 74 14.64 -5.82 -1.89
C ASP A 74 13.86 -6.99 -1.28
N GLU A 75 13.91 -7.12 0.05
CA GLU A 75 13.11 -8.12 0.74
C GLU A 75 11.61 -7.90 0.50
N LEU A 76 11.14 -6.65 0.54
CA LEU A 76 9.73 -6.34 0.25
C LEU A 76 9.33 -6.78 -1.16
N ARG A 77 10.19 -6.55 -2.16
CA ARG A 77 9.93 -6.88 -3.58
C ARG A 77 9.68 -8.37 -3.79
N GLU A 78 10.42 -9.20 -3.07
CA GLU A 78 10.36 -10.66 -3.19
C GLU A 78 9.33 -11.28 -2.24
N HIS A 79 8.83 -10.50 -1.28
CA HIS A 79 7.93 -10.99 -0.25
C HIS A 79 6.52 -11.30 -0.79
N ALA A 80 5.91 -12.37 -0.27
CA ALA A 80 4.58 -12.85 -0.68
C ALA A 80 3.44 -11.81 -0.49
N VAL A 81 3.67 -10.80 0.35
CA VAL A 81 2.74 -9.66 0.53
C VAL A 81 2.52 -8.90 -0.78
N MET A 82 3.51 -8.85 -1.68
CA MET A 82 3.37 -8.23 -2.99
C MET A 82 2.30 -8.93 -3.84
N ASN A 83 2.17 -10.25 -3.74
CA ASN A 83 1.10 -11.00 -4.41
C ASN A 83 -0.28 -10.63 -3.87
N LYS A 84 -0.38 -10.40 -2.54
CA LYS A 84 -1.61 -9.91 -1.89
C LYS A 84 -1.96 -8.51 -2.41
N MET A 85 -0.96 -7.64 -2.59
CA MET A 85 -1.18 -6.30 -3.14
C MET A 85 -1.79 -6.35 -4.54
N ILE A 86 -1.33 -7.24 -5.41
CA ILE A 86 -1.91 -7.41 -6.76
C ILE A 86 -3.35 -7.91 -6.68
N ARG A 87 -3.58 -8.99 -5.92
CA ARG A 87 -4.86 -9.71 -5.91
C ARG A 87 -5.97 -8.90 -5.27
N ASP A 88 -5.68 -8.29 -4.12
CA ASP A 88 -6.70 -7.72 -3.26
C ASP A 88 -6.74 -6.17 -3.35
N LEU A 89 -5.70 -5.54 -3.91
CA LEU A 89 -5.52 -4.09 -4.00
C LEU A 89 -5.92 -3.35 -2.70
N PRO A 90 -5.44 -3.79 -1.52
CA PRO A 90 -5.87 -3.23 -0.24
C PRO A 90 -5.38 -1.78 -0.11
N SER A 91 -6.05 -1.03 0.77
CA SER A 91 -5.54 0.30 1.13
C SER A 91 -4.26 0.15 1.94
N VAL A 92 -3.23 0.92 1.58
CA VAL A 92 -1.98 1.01 2.35
C VAL A 92 -2.05 2.25 3.22
N LEU A 93 -1.87 2.09 4.53
CA LEU A 93 -1.93 3.16 5.50
C LEU A 93 -0.55 3.39 6.13
N LEU A 94 -0.19 4.66 6.28
CA LEU A 94 1.03 5.11 6.90
C LEU A 94 0.66 6.02 8.08
N PHE A 95 1.06 5.66 9.29
CA PHE A 95 0.83 6.48 10.48
C PHE A 95 2.14 7.16 10.86
N GLU A 96 2.25 8.47 10.60
CA GLU A 96 3.50 9.23 10.79
C GLU A 96 4.14 9.06 12.19
N PRO A 97 3.39 9.01 13.30
CA PRO A 97 4.00 8.77 14.61
C PRO A 97 4.61 7.37 14.79
N ALA A 98 4.18 6.37 14.03
CA ALA A 98 4.69 5.00 14.12
C ALA A 98 5.99 4.78 13.33
N VAL A 99 6.25 5.60 12.30
CA VAL A 99 7.44 5.41 11.44
C VAL A 99 8.73 5.93 12.09
N GLY A 100 8.63 6.95 12.94
CA GLY A 100 9.76 7.48 13.72
C GLY A 100 11.02 7.72 12.88
N ALA A 101 12.15 7.15 13.32
CA ALA A 101 13.44 7.26 12.65
C ALA A 101 13.54 6.49 11.31
N HIS A 102 12.56 5.66 10.99
CA HIS A 102 12.51 4.83 9.77
C HIS A 102 11.55 5.40 8.72
N ARG A 103 11.25 6.70 8.78
CA ARG A 103 10.33 7.35 7.84
C ARG A 103 10.70 7.11 6.38
N GLU A 104 11.98 7.27 6.04
CA GLU A 104 12.46 7.15 4.65
C GLU A 104 12.15 5.76 4.07
N ILE A 105 12.49 4.69 4.80
CA ILE A 105 12.22 3.32 4.32
C ILE A 105 10.72 3.01 4.24
N PHE A 106 9.90 3.50 5.18
CA PHE A 106 8.45 3.31 5.10
C PHE A 106 7.82 4.14 3.98
N ASP A 107 8.36 5.31 3.64
CA ASP A 107 7.95 6.09 2.47
C ASP A 107 8.29 5.33 1.17
N GLU A 108 9.45 4.66 1.09
CA GLU A 108 9.80 3.79 -0.03
C GLU A 108 8.86 2.58 -0.15
N TYR A 109 8.57 1.92 0.97
CA TYR A 109 7.61 0.80 1.02
C TYR A 109 6.23 1.25 0.56
N PHE A 110 5.77 2.39 1.07
CA PHE A 110 4.51 2.99 0.67
C PHE A 110 4.45 3.25 -0.83
N ARG A 111 5.51 3.85 -1.40
CA ARG A 111 5.58 4.12 -2.84
C ARG A 111 5.56 2.83 -3.66
N LEU A 112 6.31 1.81 -3.24
CA LEU A 112 6.32 0.51 -3.93
C LEU A 112 4.94 -0.16 -3.90
N LEU A 113 4.34 -0.30 -2.71
CA LEU A 113 3.08 -1.01 -2.49
C LEU A 113 1.87 -0.33 -3.13
N THR A 114 1.93 0.98 -3.36
CA THR A 114 0.84 1.75 -3.97
C THR A 114 1.04 2.02 -5.47
N GLY A 115 2.16 1.56 -6.04
CA GLY A 115 2.52 1.83 -7.43
C GLY A 115 2.91 3.29 -7.69
N ARG A 116 3.33 4.02 -6.64
CA ARG A 116 3.81 5.42 -6.71
C ARG A 116 5.31 5.54 -6.89
N SER A 117 6.04 4.42 -6.91
CA SER A 117 7.39 4.36 -7.49
C SER A 117 7.30 3.79 -8.89
N ARG A 118 8.28 4.13 -9.74
CA ARG A 118 8.42 3.52 -11.07
C ARG A 118 8.37 2.00 -10.98
N GLU A 119 9.13 1.45 -10.04
CA GLU A 119 9.25 0.02 -9.80
C GLU A 119 7.93 -0.61 -9.37
N GLY A 120 7.20 0.03 -8.44
CA GLY A 120 5.89 -0.44 -8.01
C GLY A 120 4.90 -0.43 -9.16
N LEU A 121 4.86 0.66 -9.93
CA LEU A 121 4.00 0.77 -11.10
C LEU A 121 4.31 -0.30 -12.15
N GLU A 122 5.59 -0.52 -12.47
CA GLU A 122 6.02 -1.60 -13.36
C GLU A 122 5.61 -2.98 -12.83
N PHE A 123 5.77 -3.21 -11.53
CA PHE A 123 5.37 -4.46 -10.87
C PHE A 123 3.87 -4.73 -11.05
N PHE A 124 3.02 -3.76 -10.71
CA PHE A 124 1.57 -3.87 -10.86
C PHE A 124 1.15 -4.09 -12.33
N LEU A 125 1.69 -3.29 -13.25
CA LEU A 125 1.36 -3.38 -14.67
C LEU A 125 1.72 -4.76 -15.26
N ARG A 126 2.92 -5.28 -14.98
CA ARG A 126 3.32 -6.61 -15.46
C ARG A 126 2.41 -7.71 -14.92
N HIS A 127 2.04 -7.66 -13.64
CA HIS A 127 1.16 -8.65 -13.03
C HIS A 127 -0.29 -8.58 -13.53
N LEU A 128 -0.73 -7.40 -14.00
CA LEU A 128 -2.01 -7.24 -14.68
C LEU A 128 -1.96 -7.61 -16.18
N GLY A 129 -0.82 -8.10 -16.67
CA GLY A 129 -0.66 -8.58 -18.04
C GLY A 129 -0.29 -7.50 -19.06
N PHE A 130 0.13 -6.31 -18.62
CA PHE A 130 0.58 -5.25 -19.51
C PHE A 130 2.04 -5.46 -19.93
N GLU A 131 2.31 -5.26 -21.23
CA GLU A 131 3.66 -5.23 -21.79
C GLU A 131 4.23 -3.80 -21.73
N ILE A 132 5.35 -3.61 -21.05
CA ILE A 132 5.99 -2.31 -20.88
C ILE A 132 7.10 -2.18 -21.93
N ARG A 133 6.83 -1.41 -22.99
CA ARG A 133 7.75 -1.25 -24.14
C ARG A 133 8.70 -0.06 -24.03
N GLN A 134 8.43 0.86 -23.11
CA GLN A 134 9.22 2.07 -22.89
C GLN A 134 9.38 2.31 -21.38
N PRO A 135 10.44 3.00 -20.94
CA PRO A 135 10.61 3.39 -19.54
C PRO A 135 9.40 4.17 -19.03
N ILE A 136 8.95 3.85 -17.82
CA ILE A 136 7.88 4.59 -17.15
C ILE A 136 8.49 5.79 -16.42
N GLU A 137 7.99 6.98 -16.71
CA GLU A 137 8.32 8.21 -15.97
C GLU A 137 7.25 8.48 -14.91
N VAL A 138 7.66 8.62 -13.65
CA VAL A 138 6.78 9.00 -12.54
C VAL A 138 7.09 10.46 -12.19
N CYS A 139 6.08 11.32 -12.21
CA CYS A 139 6.26 12.74 -11.90
C CYS A 139 6.41 12.94 -10.39
N ASP A 140 7.52 13.53 -9.95
CA ASP A 140 7.82 13.82 -8.55
C ASP A 140 7.36 15.25 -8.13
N ALA A 141 6.57 15.93 -8.96
CA ALA A 141 6.10 17.31 -8.74
C ALA A 141 4.95 17.44 -7.70
N GLY A 142 4.85 16.51 -6.74
CA GLY A 142 3.87 16.57 -5.66
C GLY A 142 2.47 16.02 -5.96
N ARG A 143 2.22 15.45 -7.15
CA ARG A 143 1.04 14.63 -7.46
C ARG A 143 1.50 13.23 -7.89
N LEU A 144 1.43 12.27 -6.96
CA LEU A 144 1.82 10.87 -7.17
C LEU A 144 0.73 10.12 -7.93
N LEU A 145 1.04 9.62 -9.14
CA LEU A 145 0.17 8.71 -9.88
C LEU A 145 0.11 7.34 -9.15
N THR A 146 -1.09 6.84 -8.88
CA THR A 146 -1.33 5.47 -8.39
C THR A 146 -1.91 4.59 -9.48
N ILE A 147 -1.91 3.27 -9.27
CA ILE A 147 -2.65 2.35 -10.14
C ILE A 147 -4.16 2.68 -10.24
N LYS A 148 -4.72 3.30 -9.20
CA LYS A 148 -6.12 3.74 -9.18
C LYS A 148 -6.33 4.95 -10.11
N ASP A 149 -5.31 5.77 -10.30
CA ASP A 149 -5.34 6.93 -11.21
C ASP A 149 -5.16 6.53 -12.69
N LEU A 150 -4.55 5.37 -12.96
CA LEU A 150 -4.44 4.84 -14.33
C LEU A 150 -5.81 4.57 -14.96
N GLY A 151 -6.83 4.21 -14.18
CA GLY A 151 -8.19 3.98 -14.68
C GLY A 151 -8.87 5.22 -15.28
N LEU A 152 -8.42 6.42 -14.93
CA LEU A 152 -8.88 7.69 -15.51
C LEU A 152 -8.11 8.08 -16.78
N VAL A 153 -6.92 7.52 -16.98
CA VAL A 153 -6.03 7.82 -18.12
C VAL A 153 -6.11 6.75 -19.22
N ILE A 154 -6.63 5.57 -18.91
CA ILE A 154 -6.90 4.51 -19.88
C ILE A 154 -8.25 4.78 -20.53
N ASP A 155 -8.24 5.36 -21.73
CA ASP A 155 -9.42 5.44 -22.59
C ASP A 155 -9.83 4.02 -23.01
N THR A 156 -10.94 3.54 -22.44
CA THR A 156 -11.52 2.23 -22.73
C THR A 156 -12.46 2.21 -23.94
N GLN A 157 -12.54 3.29 -24.73
CA GLN A 157 -13.47 3.36 -25.87
C GLN A 157 -13.19 2.34 -27.00
N HIS A 158 -12.12 1.55 -26.90
CA HIS A 158 -11.79 0.48 -27.85
C HIS A 158 -11.74 -0.91 -27.20
N ALA A 159 -12.59 -1.16 -26.20
CA ALA A 159 -12.84 -2.51 -25.67
C ALA A 159 -13.58 -3.38 -26.73
N GLY A 160 -12.85 -3.86 -27.74
CA GLY A 160 -13.46 -4.69 -28.79
C GLY A 160 -12.56 -5.32 -29.86
N HIS A 161 -11.22 -5.33 -29.76
CA HIS A 161 -10.40 -6.02 -30.78
C HIS A 161 -9.17 -6.78 -30.23
N PRO A 162 -8.83 -8.00 -30.73
CA PRO A 162 -7.80 -8.90 -30.15
C PRO A 162 -6.32 -8.45 -30.27
N ARG A 163 -6.06 -7.20 -30.65
CA ARG A 163 -4.73 -6.60 -30.82
C ARG A 163 -4.72 -5.12 -30.38
N ALA A 164 -5.43 -4.79 -29.31
CA ALA A 164 -5.51 -3.42 -28.80
C ALA A 164 -4.09 -2.85 -28.56
N ALA A 165 -3.80 -1.72 -29.19
CA ALA A 165 -2.46 -1.18 -29.36
C ALA A 165 -2.00 -0.37 -28.15
N VAL A 166 -0.69 -0.48 -27.88
CA VAL A 166 0.23 0.54 -27.34
C VAL A 166 -0.38 1.50 -26.32
N VAL A 167 -0.08 1.24 -25.05
CA VAL A 167 -0.35 2.15 -23.93
C VAL A 167 0.46 3.43 -24.13
N ARG A 168 -0.22 4.48 -24.61
CA ARG A 168 0.32 5.84 -24.71
C ARG A 168 0.06 6.53 -23.37
N VAL A 169 0.94 6.33 -22.39
CA VAL A 169 0.95 7.13 -21.15
C VAL A 169 1.51 8.50 -21.49
N LEU A 170 0.72 9.40 -22.07
CA LEU A 170 1.19 10.75 -22.36
C LEU A 170 0.10 11.82 -22.22
N ARG A 171 0.49 12.81 -21.41
CA ARG A 171 0.16 14.24 -21.50
C ARG A 171 -1.28 14.65 -21.17
N GLU A 172 -1.34 15.50 -20.14
CA GLU A 172 -2.40 16.46 -19.83
C GLU A 172 -3.68 15.87 -19.24
N LEU A 173 -3.83 16.03 -17.93
CA LEU A 173 -5.12 16.48 -17.38
C LEU A 173 -4.87 17.60 -16.36
N LEU A 174 -4.88 18.80 -16.93
CA LEU A 174 -5.07 20.10 -16.28
C LEU A 174 -6.40 20.10 -15.49
N VAL A 175 -6.35 20.41 -14.19
CA VAL A 175 -6.55 21.76 -13.62
C VAL A 175 -5.69 21.89 -12.35
#